data_AF-A0A099P9I0-F1
#
_entry.id   AF-A0A099P9I0-F1
#
_cell.length_a   1.000
_cell.length_b   1.000
_cell.length_c   1.000
_cell.angle_alpha   90.00
_cell.angle_beta   90.00
_cell.angle_gamma   90.00
#
_symmetry.space_group_name_H-M   'P 1'
#
loop_
_entity.id
_entity.type
_entity.pdbx_description
1 polymer ?
#
loop_
_entity_poly.entity_id
_entity_poly.type
_entity_poly.pdbx_seq_one_letter_code
_entity_poly.pdbx_strand_id
1 'polypeptide(L)'
;MRTLTEAHPQLAEKSLGGVGTTVPHDSARQHVMGTARYVDDIAEPQGTLYAAVIGSRIAKGHIRSLDMTTVAAAPGVVALLTLDDVPGHTDIGPVFPGDPVLTQSDI
;
A
#
# COMPACT_ATOMS: atom_id res chain seq x y z
N MET A 1 16.07 -61.73 -28.03
CA MET A 1 15.78 -61.40 -26.62
C MET A 1 15.93 -59.90 -26.45
N ARG A 2 14.83 -59.15 -26.30
CA ARG A 2 14.88 -57.72 -25.96
C ARG A 2 14.92 -57.62 -24.44
N THR A 3 15.99 -57.05 -23.91
CA THR A 3 16.14 -56.74 -22.48
C THR A 3 15.06 -55.74 -22.10
N LEU A 4 14.17 -56.11 -21.18
CA LEU A 4 13.19 -55.21 -20.60
C LEU A 4 13.95 -54.22 -19.71
N THR A 5 13.98 -52.94 -20.09
CA THR A 5 14.46 -51.87 -19.23
C THR A 5 13.57 -51.83 -17.98
N GLU A 6 14.16 -52.01 -16.80
CA GLU A 6 13.42 -51.90 -15.54
C GLU A 6 12.78 -50.52 -15.45
N ALA A 7 11.47 -50.50 -15.17
CA ALA A 7 10.72 -49.28 -14.96
C ALA A 7 11.34 -48.52 -13.77
N HIS A 8 11.85 -47.32 -14.04
CA HIS A 8 12.22 -46.39 -12.99
C HIS A 8 11.01 -46.22 -12.07
N PRO A 9 11.11 -46.47 -10.75
CA PRO A 9 10.00 -46.17 -9.87
C PRO A 9 9.74 -44.67 -9.99
N GLN A 10 8.60 -44.30 -10.53
CA GLN A 10 8.08 -42.95 -10.43
C GLN A 10 7.90 -42.69 -8.93
N LEU A 11 8.91 -42.05 -8.34
CA LEU A 11 8.80 -41.42 -7.04
C LEU A 11 7.61 -40.48 -7.15
N ALA A 12 6.49 -40.86 -6.53
CA ALA A 12 5.35 -39.97 -6.40
C ALA A 12 5.88 -38.67 -5.79
N GLU A 13 5.86 -37.59 -6.58
CA GLU A 13 6.23 -36.27 -6.06
C GLU A 13 5.33 -36.00 -4.86
N LYS A 14 5.94 -36.01 -3.67
CA LYS A 14 5.23 -35.72 -2.43
C LYS A 14 4.80 -34.26 -2.52
N SER A 15 3.49 -34.01 -2.69
CA SER A 15 2.99 -32.63 -2.72
C SER A 15 3.40 -31.92 -1.42
N LEU A 16 3.89 -30.70 -1.55
CA LEU A 16 4.39 -29.89 -0.41
C LEU A 16 3.25 -29.32 0.46
N GLY A 17 2.04 -29.85 0.35
CA GLY A 17 0.89 -29.37 1.09
C GLY A 17 -0.43 -29.96 0.58
N GLY A 18 -1.43 -29.93 1.45
CA GLY A 18 -2.81 -30.36 1.21
C GLY A 18 -3.77 -29.76 2.24
N VAL A 19 -5.08 -29.84 1.98
CA VAL A 19 -6.11 -29.35 2.89
C VAL A 19 -5.98 -30.02 4.26
N GLY A 20 -5.95 -29.22 5.33
CA GLY A 20 -5.81 -29.70 6.70
C GLY A 20 -4.38 -30.01 7.14
N THR A 21 -3.37 -29.71 6.32
CA THR A 21 -1.95 -29.88 6.71
C THR A 21 -1.33 -28.54 7.12
N THR A 22 -0.48 -28.55 8.15
CA THR A 22 0.27 -27.37 8.59
C THR A 22 1.46 -27.15 7.66
N VAL A 23 1.35 -26.19 6.75
CA VAL A 23 2.42 -25.78 5.84
C VAL A 23 2.85 -24.35 6.20
N PRO A 24 4.16 -24.05 6.25
CA PRO A 24 4.61 -22.67 6.40
C PRO A 24 4.07 -21.78 5.28
N HIS A 25 3.71 -20.54 5.60
CA HIS A 25 3.32 -19.54 4.60
C HIS A 25 4.45 -19.35 3.56
N ASP A 26 4.10 -19.14 2.29
CA ASP A 26 5.08 -19.04 1.19
C ASP A 26 6.16 -17.97 1.46
N SER A 27 5.73 -16.80 1.95
CA SER A 27 6.63 -15.69 2.32
C SER A 27 7.26 -15.79 3.72
N ALA A 28 7.01 -16.88 4.49
CA ALA A 28 7.43 -16.98 5.88
C ALA A 28 8.93 -16.76 6.07
N ARG A 29 9.75 -17.38 5.20
CA ARG A 29 11.21 -17.21 5.24
C ARG A 29 11.61 -15.74 5.02
N GLN A 30 10.99 -15.07 4.06
CA GLN A 30 11.32 -13.67 3.75
C GLN A 30 10.95 -12.74 4.92
N HIS A 31 9.78 -12.96 5.54
CA HIS A 31 9.37 -12.18 6.71
C HIS A 31 10.34 -12.36 7.89
N VAL A 32 10.68 -13.60 8.25
CA VAL A 32 11.53 -13.85 9.44
C VAL A 32 13.00 -13.50 9.21
N MET A 33 13.44 -13.41 7.95
CA MET A 33 14.79 -13.00 7.59
C MET A 33 14.91 -11.48 7.32
N GLY A 34 13.80 -10.73 7.34
CA GLY A 34 13.80 -9.31 6.96
C GLY A 34 14.14 -9.08 5.49
N THR A 35 13.90 -10.05 4.61
CA THR A 35 14.17 -9.97 3.16
C THR A 35 12.91 -9.80 2.32
N ALA A 36 11.74 -9.79 2.95
CA ALA A 36 10.50 -9.39 2.30
C ALA A 36 10.58 -7.89 1.98
N ARG A 37 10.26 -7.52 0.73
CA ARG A 37 10.29 -6.13 0.28
C ARG A 37 8.91 -5.50 0.46
N TYR A 38 8.85 -4.46 1.27
CA TYR A 38 7.70 -3.57 1.41
C TYR A 38 7.93 -2.30 0.57
N VAL A 39 6.88 -1.47 0.46
CA VAL A 39 6.93 -0.24 -0.36
C VAL A 39 8.09 0.67 0.06
N ASP A 40 8.34 0.77 1.36
CA ASP A 40 9.39 1.61 1.94
C ASP A 40 10.81 1.02 1.75
N ASP A 41 10.93 -0.26 1.38
CA ASP A 41 12.20 -0.90 1.07
C ASP A 41 12.61 -0.70 -0.41
N ILE A 42 11.75 -0.07 -1.22
CA ILE A 42 12.03 0.18 -2.63
C ILE A 42 12.95 1.40 -2.70
N ALA A 43 14.09 1.23 -3.38
CA ALA A 43 15.01 2.34 -3.63
C ALA A 43 14.30 3.47 -4.38
N GLU A 44 14.37 4.67 -3.80
CA GLU A 44 13.70 5.85 -4.33
C GLU A 44 14.39 6.35 -5.61
N PRO A 45 13.61 6.68 -6.66
CA PRO A 45 14.11 7.42 -7.79
C PRO A 45 14.71 8.76 -7.37
N GLN A 46 15.70 9.25 -8.12
CA GLN A 46 16.26 10.58 -7.91
C GLN A 46 15.16 11.66 -8.01
N GLY A 47 15.10 12.55 -7.03
CA GLY A 47 14.12 13.63 -6.98
C GLY A 47 12.75 13.22 -6.43
N THR A 48 12.64 12.05 -5.79
CA THR A 48 11.42 11.65 -5.06
C THR A 48 11.04 12.71 -4.02
N LEU A 49 9.76 13.07 -3.98
CA LEU A 49 9.18 13.96 -2.98
C LEU A 49 8.38 13.15 -1.96
N TYR A 50 8.29 13.68 -0.76
CA TYR A 50 7.47 13.10 0.31
C TYR A 50 6.21 13.94 0.50
N ALA A 51 5.10 13.26 0.77
CA ALA A 51 3.83 13.89 1.10
C ALA A 51 3.41 13.54 2.53
N ALA A 52 2.73 14.46 3.19
CA ALA A 52 2.13 14.27 4.50
C ALA A 52 0.72 14.86 4.50
N VAL A 53 -0.18 14.26 5.28
CA VAL A 53 -1.57 14.71 5.40
C VAL A 53 -1.75 15.53 6.67
N ILE A 54 -2.39 16.69 6.55
CA ILE A 54 -2.80 17.51 7.69
C ILE A 54 -4.18 17.03 8.15
N GLY A 55 -4.23 16.29 9.25
CA GLY A 55 -5.47 15.80 9.84
C GLY A 55 -6.17 16.84 10.72
N SER A 56 -7.50 16.75 10.82
CA SER A 56 -8.28 17.51 11.79
C SER A 56 -7.88 17.18 13.23
N ARG A 57 -7.94 18.19 14.12
CA ARG A 57 -7.76 18.02 15.57
C ARG A 57 -9.07 17.83 16.34
N ILE A 58 -10.20 17.89 15.64
CA ILE A 58 -11.54 17.77 16.22
C ILE A 58 -12.34 16.71 15.45
N ALA A 59 -13.32 16.11 16.13
CA ALA A 59 -14.15 15.07 15.54
C ALA A 59 -15.27 15.60 14.64
N LYS A 60 -15.69 16.86 14.82
CA LYS A 60 -16.73 17.50 13.99
C LYS A 60 -16.61 19.02 13.99
N GLY A 61 -16.79 19.66 12.83
CA GLY A 61 -16.82 21.13 12.74
C GLY A 61 -16.93 21.66 11.31
N HIS A 62 -16.90 22.99 11.16
CA HIS A 62 -16.85 23.65 9.86
C HIS A 62 -15.53 24.41 9.71
N ILE A 63 -14.88 24.27 8.56
CA ILE A 63 -13.67 25.01 8.19
C ILE A 63 -14.09 26.42 7.79
N ARG A 64 -13.78 27.40 8.66
CA ARG A 64 -14.06 28.83 8.39
C ARG A 64 -12.98 29.48 7.54
N SER A 65 -11.75 29.04 7.72
CA SER A 65 -10.58 29.54 7.01
C SER A 65 -9.47 28.48 7.08
N LEU A 66 -8.59 28.50 6.09
CA LEU A 66 -7.42 27.64 5.98
C LEU A 66 -6.21 28.52 5.64
N ASP A 67 -5.37 28.79 6.63
CA ASP A 67 -4.12 29.54 6.44
C ASP A 67 -2.95 28.55 6.40
N MET A 68 -2.33 28.42 5.23
CA MET A 68 -1.15 27.59 5.02
C MET A 68 0.11 28.38 4.71
N THR A 69 0.10 29.71 4.90
CA THR A 69 1.22 30.60 4.54
C THR A 69 2.55 30.17 5.16
N THR A 70 2.52 29.77 6.44
CA THR A 70 3.72 29.31 7.15
C THR A 70 4.25 27.99 6.58
N VAL A 71 3.37 27.08 6.18
CA VAL A 71 3.77 25.80 5.59
C VAL A 71 4.33 26.03 4.19
N ALA A 72 3.69 26.88 3.38
CA ALA A 72 4.14 27.23 2.03
C ALA A 72 5.54 27.86 2.03
N ALA A 73 5.87 28.63 3.07
CA ALA A 73 7.17 29.28 3.23
C ALA A 73 8.25 28.39 3.86
N ALA A 74 7.92 27.18 4.33
CA ALA A 74 8.88 26.30 4.97
C ALA A 74 9.93 25.79 3.96
N PRO A 75 11.23 25.76 4.33
CA PRO A 75 12.27 25.24 3.44
C PRO A 75 11.99 23.80 3.00
N GLY A 76 12.10 23.54 1.69
CA GLY A 76 11.91 22.21 1.12
C GLY A 76 10.46 21.84 0.79
N VAL A 77 9.47 22.69 1.12
CA VAL A 77 8.09 22.50 0.67
C VAL A 77 8.00 22.81 -0.83
N VAL A 78 7.55 21.83 -1.60
CA VAL A 78 7.39 21.95 -3.06
C VAL A 78 5.95 22.32 -3.44
N ALA A 79 4.96 21.80 -2.71
CA ALA A 79 3.55 22.04 -2.99
C ALA A 79 2.70 21.89 -1.72
N LEU A 80 1.56 22.57 -1.73
CA LEU A 80 0.43 22.35 -0.83
C LEU A 80 -0.76 22.02 -1.70
N LEU A 81 -1.48 20.96 -1.35
CA LEU A 81 -2.61 20.47 -2.12
C LEU A 81 -3.88 20.54 -1.26
N THR A 82 -4.91 21.18 -1.77
CA THR A 82 -6.26 21.15 -1.22
C THR A 82 -7.17 20.32 -2.12
N LEU A 83 -8.47 20.22 -1.77
CA LEU A 83 -9.43 19.56 -2.64
C LEU A 83 -9.55 20.24 -4.02
N ASP A 84 -9.31 21.55 -4.10
CA ASP A 84 -9.38 22.33 -5.34
C ASP A 84 -8.31 21.91 -6.37
N ASP A 85 -7.22 21.29 -5.90
CA ASP A 85 -6.14 20.80 -6.76
C ASP A 85 -6.39 19.38 -7.31
N VAL A 86 -7.45 18.69 -6.88
CA VAL A 86 -7.75 17.32 -7.30
C VAL A 86 -8.56 17.34 -8.60
N PRO A 87 -8.00 16.87 -9.74
CA PRO A 87 -8.76 16.76 -10.96
C PRO A 87 -9.75 15.59 -10.90
N GLY A 88 -10.95 15.77 -11.45
CA GLY A 88 -11.90 14.68 -11.64
C GLY A 88 -12.78 14.43 -10.41
N HIS A 89 -12.96 13.15 -10.05
CA HIS A 89 -13.90 12.76 -8.99
C HIS A 89 -13.24 12.85 -7.62
N THR A 90 -13.93 13.50 -6.69
CA THR A 90 -13.43 13.81 -5.34
C THR A 90 -14.02 12.94 -4.23
N ASP A 91 -15.03 12.13 -4.55
CA ASP A 91 -15.60 11.13 -3.64
C ASP A 91 -14.99 9.76 -3.97
N ILE A 92 -14.43 9.11 -2.97
CA ILE A 92 -13.72 7.83 -3.08
C ILE A 92 -14.47 6.69 -2.38
N GLY A 93 -15.74 6.90 -2.03
CA GLY A 93 -16.59 5.89 -1.43
C GLY A 93 -16.68 4.63 -2.31
N PRO A 94 -16.21 3.46 -1.84
CA PRO A 94 -16.09 2.26 -2.68
C PRO A 94 -17.44 1.58 -2.97
N VAL A 95 -18.45 1.84 -2.12
CA VAL A 95 -19.78 1.22 -2.20
C VAL A 95 -20.87 2.28 -2.24
N PHE A 96 -20.79 3.29 -1.37
CA PHE A 96 -21.73 4.39 -1.29
C PHE A 96 -20.99 5.73 -1.32
N PRO A 97 -21.59 6.80 -1.88
CA PRO A 97 -21.04 8.15 -1.79
C PRO A 97 -20.90 8.63 -0.35
N GLY A 98 -19.95 9.54 -0.11
CA GLY A 98 -19.77 10.22 1.17
C GLY A 98 -18.37 10.14 1.78
N ASP A 99 -17.38 9.59 1.07
CA ASP A 99 -15.97 9.56 1.51
C ASP A 99 -15.16 10.52 0.62
N PRO A 100 -15.10 11.82 0.94
CA PRO A 100 -14.28 12.74 0.17
C PRO A 100 -12.78 12.42 0.34
N VAL A 101 -12.00 12.53 -0.74
CA VAL A 101 -10.54 12.30 -0.71
C VAL A 101 -9.81 13.29 0.20
N LEU A 102 -10.27 14.55 0.22
CA LEU A 102 -9.88 15.61 1.13
C LEU A 102 -11.13 16.41 1.50
N THR A 103 -11.21 16.94 2.71
CA THR A 103 -12.33 17.81 3.09
C THR A 103 -12.19 19.23 2.51
N GLN A 104 -13.32 19.86 2.22
CA GLN A 104 -13.40 21.26 1.78
C GLN A 104 -13.93 22.19 2.88
N SER A 105 -15.02 21.79 3.54
CA SER A 105 -15.80 22.66 4.42
C SER A 105 -16.15 22.03 5.77
N ASP A 106 -16.22 20.70 5.83
CA ASP A 106 -16.81 19.95 6.95
C ASP A 106 -15.82 18.95 7.52
N ILE A 107 -15.71 18.93 8.83
CA ILE A 107 -14.97 17.93 9.60
C ILE A 107 -15.99 17.04 10.28
#